data_AF-A0A7C7URN1-F1
#
_entry.id   AF-A0A7C7URN1-F1
#
_cell.length_a   1.000
_cell.length_b   1.000
_cell.length_c   1.000
_cell.angle_alpha   90.00
_cell.angle_beta   90.00
_cell.angle_gamma   90.00
#
_symmetry.space_group_name_H-M   'P 1'
#
loop_
_entity.id
_entity.type
_entity.pdbx_description
1 polymer ?
#
loop_
_entity_poly.entity_id
_entity_poly.type
_entity_poly.pdbx_seq_one_letter_code
_entity_poly.pdbx_strand_id
1 'polypeptide(L)'
;MSADLSDPIDVLNLSARSYNCLRRSGVHTVAQVASLSDEELLGIRNLGVRSLAEIREKLTAYLAEYPPKLEAVSEPESPTPEVLPADESFSEPSSMPLDPTPLDVLGLSMRPH
;
A
#
# COMPACT_ATOMS: atom_id res chain seq x y z
N MET A 1 -7.08 27.57 4.85
CA MET A 1 -5.63 27.67 5.09
C MET A 1 -4.91 27.15 3.85
N SER A 2 -3.76 27.70 3.51
CA SER A 2 -2.90 27.21 2.42
C SER A 2 -2.03 26.06 2.95
N ALA A 3 -1.59 25.13 2.10
CA ALA A 3 -0.52 24.19 2.46
C ALA A 3 0.81 24.94 2.51
N ASP A 4 1.40 25.02 3.70
CA ASP A 4 2.77 25.50 3.88
C ASP A 4 3.68 24.28 4.05
N LEU A 5 4.37 23.87 2.99
CA LEU A 5 5.28 22.71 3.01
C LEU A 5 6.46 22.87 4.01
N SER A 6 6.65 24.08 4.53
CA SER A 6 7.54 24.40 5.64
C SER A 6 7.09 23.84 6.99
N ASP A 7 5.88 23.30 7.08
CA ASP A 7 5.36 22.66 8.29
C ASP A 7 6.23 21.46 8.72
N PRO A 8 6.35 21.22 10.03
CA PRO A 8 7.06 20.07 10.55
C PRO A 8 6.31 18.77 10.21
N ILE A 9 7.04 17.67 10.07
CA ILE A 9 6.44 16.34 9.82
C ILE A 9 5.48 15.87 10.93
N ASP A 10 5.42 16.56 12.08
CA ASP A 10 4.45 16.33 13.16
C ASP A 10 2.99 16.55 12.70
N VAL A 11 2.74 17.46 11.75
CA VAL A 11 1.37 17.74 11.27
C VAL A 11 0.75 16.55 10.53
N LEU A 12 1.60 15.70 9.93
CA LEU A 12 1.17 14.50 9.19
C LEU A 12 0.65 13.39 10.12
N ASN A 13 0.82 13.53 11.45
CA ASN A 13 0.40 12.55 12.45
C ASN A 13 0.85 11.12 12.10
N LEU A 14 2.12 10.96 11.74
CA LEU A 14 2.76 9.67 11.45
C LEU A 14 2.95 8.85 12.72
N SER A 15 3.06 7.53 12.59
CA SER A 15 3.52 6.67 13.67
C SER A 15 4.87 7.12 14.23
N ALA A 16 5.05 6.98 15.54
CA ALA A 16 6.29 7.33 16.23
C ALA A 16 7.52 6.66 15.62
N ARG A 17 7.37 5.48 15.00
CA ARG A 17 8.47 4.81 14.29
C ARG A 17 8.88 5.58 13.04
N SER A 18 7.92 5.87 12.17
CA SER A 18 8.10 6.59 10.91
C SER A 18 8.67 7.99 11.18
N TYR A 19 8.11 8.70 12.17
CA TYR A 19 8.60 10.00 12.63
C TYR A 19 10.07 9.95 13.12
N ASN A 20 10.40 9.01 14.02
CA ASN A 20 11.76 8.92 14.57
C ASN A 20 12.80 8.52 13.52
N CYS A 21 12.43 7.73 12.51
CA CYS A 21 13.30 7.39 11.40
C CYS A 21 13.63 8.63 10.55
N LEU A 22 12.60 9.39 10.16
CA LEU A 22 12.75 10.63 9.39
C LEU A 22 13.59 11.67 10.15
N ARG A 23 13.30 11.88 11.44
CA ARG A 23 14.05 12.85 12.26
C ARG A 23 15.54 12.48 12.40
N ARG A 24 15.87 11.19 12.38
CA ARG A 24 17.26 10.70 12.44
C ARG A 24 17.99 10.77 11.10
N SER A 25 17.26 10.70 9.98
CA SER A 25 17.84 10.91 8.65
C SER A 25 18.04 12.39 8.31
N GLY A 26 17.62 13.30 9.19
CA GLY A 26 17.71 14.75 8.98
C GLY A 26 16.48 15.34 8.28
N VAL A 27 15.37 14.61 8.27
CA VAL A 27 14.10 15.04 7.70
C VAL A 27 13.18 15.54 8.81
N HIS A 28 12.89 16.84 8.77
CA HIS A 28 12.13 17.53 9.82
C HIS A 28 10.86 18.20 9.28
N THR A 29 10.79 18.43 7.96
CA THR A 29 9.71 19.19 7.31
C THR A 29 9.00 18.37 6.24
N VAL A 30 7.73 18.70 5.98
CA VAL A 30 6.93 18.04 4.93
C VAL A 30 7.56 18.24 3.55
N ALA A 31 8.12 19.42 3.27
CA ALA A 31 8.87 19.70 2.04
C ALA A 31 10.01 18.69 1.79
N GLN A 32 10.77 18.35 2.83
CA GLN A 32 11.87 17.41 2.71
C GLN A 32 11.37 15.99 2.41
N VAL A 33 10.33 15.52 3.11
CA VAL A 33 9.73 14.20 2.81
C VAL A 33 9.17 14.16 1.40
N ALA A 34 8.50 15.23 0.96
CA ALA A 34 7.92 15.33 -0.38
C ALA A 34 8.99 15.35 -1.49
N SER A 35 10.18 15.87 -1.18
CA SER A 35 11.31 15.89 -2.12
C SER A 35 12.04 14.55 -2.22
N LEU A 36 11.86 13.66 -1.23
CA LEU A 36 12.53 12.35 -1.21
C LEU A 36 11.79 11.31 -2.06
N SER A 37 12.59 10.48 -2.72
CA SER A 37 12.12 9.32 -3.49
C SER A 37 11.85 8.10 -2.61
N ASP A 38 11.10 7.13 -3.13
CA ASP A 38 10.83 5.87 -2.42
C ASP A 38 12.10 5.08 -2.12
N GLU A 39 13.06 5.11 -3.04
CA GLU A 39 14.35 4.45 -2.89
C GLU A 39 15.15 5.06 -1.73
N GLU A 40 15.17 6.39 -1.61
CA GLU A 40 15.85 7.09 -0.53
C GLU A 40 15.20 6.80 0.83
N LEU A 41 13.87 6.75 0.88
CA LEU A 41 13.14 6.40 2.10
C LEU A 41 13.38 4.94 2.51
N LEU A 42 13.42 4.00 1.56
CA LEU A 42 13.78 2.60 1.83
C LEU A 42 15.25 2.43 2.23
N GLY A 43 16.13 3.35 1.81
CA GLY A 43 17.53 3.38 2.21
C GLY A 43 17.75 3.82 3.66
N ILE A 44 16.77 4.46 4.31
CA ILE A 44 16.89 4.89 5.71
C ILE A 44 16.92 3.67 6.62
N ARG A 45 17.98 3.57 7.42
CA ARG A 45 18.13 2.52 8.43
C ARG A 45 16.92 2.51 9.36
N ASN A 46 16.25 1.35 9.47
CA ASN A 46 15.04 1.11 10.26
C ASN A 46 13.71 1.58 9.65
N LEU A 47 13.70 2.19 8.46
CA LEU A 47 12.49 2.30 7.64
C LEU A 47 12.21 0.96 6.94
N GLY A 48 10.93 0.65 6.79
CA GLY A 48 10.47 -0.54 6.08
C GLY A 48 9.27 -0.22 5.21
N VAL A 49 8.86 -1.17 4.36
CA VAL A 49 7.81 -1.00 3.35
C VAL A 49 6.50 -0.47 3.93
N ARG A 50 6.11 -0.94 5.13
CA ARG A 50 4.91 -0.48 5.84
C ARG A 50 4.99 0.99 6.23
N SER A 51 6.11 1.42 6.80
CA SER A 51 6.32 2.82 7.19
C SER A 51 6.44 3.74 5.99
N LEU A 52 7.00 3.27 4.88
CA LEU A 52 7.04 4.03 3.63
C LEU A 52 5.63 4.27 3.08
N ALA A 53 4.81 3.22 3.01
CA ALA A 53 3.43 3.33 2.53
C ALA A 53 2.63 4.33 3.39
N GLU A 54 2.75 4.24 4.72
CA GLU A 54 2.13 5.17 5.66
C GLU A 54 2.55 6.63 5.41
N ILE A 55 3.85 6.87 5.21
CA ILE A 55 4.37 8.22 4.93
C ILE A 55 3.79 8.78 3.63
N ARG A 56 3.79 7.98 2.56
CA ARG A 56 3.26 8.38 1.25
C ARG A 56 1.78 8.68 1.30
N GLU A 57 1.02 7.85 1.98
CA GLU A 57 -0.42 8.00 2.10
C GLU A 57 -0.77 9.29 2.87
N LYS A 58 -0.14 9.51 4.03
CA LYS A 58 -0.35 10.72 4.84
C LYS A 58 0.05 12.00 4.10
N LEU A 59 1.16 11.95 3.37
CA LEU A 59 1.64 13.08 2.57
C LEU A 59 0.64 13.40 1.45
N THR A 60 0.16 12.39 0.73
CA THR A 60 -0.83 12.55 -0.34
C THR A 60 -2.15 13.10 0.22
N ALA A 61 -2.61 12.59 1.36
CA ALA A 61 -3.81 13.08 2.04
C ALA A 61 -3.67 14.57 2.44
N TYR A 62 -2.52 14.97 2.99
CA TYR A 62 -2.26 16.37 3.35
C TYR A 62 -2.24 17.29 2.13
N LEU A 63 -1.64 16.86 1.01
CA LEU A 63 -1.65 17.64 -0.24
C LEU A 63 -3.05 17.73 -0.88
N ALA A 64 -3.87 16.69 -0.73
CA ALA A 64 -5.24 16.68 -1.24
C ALA A 64 -6.16 17.59 -0.41
N GLU A 65 -5.99 17.62 0.92
CA GLU A 65 -6.76 18.47 1.82
C GLU A 65 -6.39 19.95 1.66
N TYR A 66 -5.11 20.23 1.39
CA TYR A 66 -4.58 21.58 1.20
C TYR A 66 -3.93 21.69 -0.18
N PRO A 67 -4.72 21.93 -1.24
CA PRO A 67 -4.18 22.01 -2.59
C PRO A 67 -3.18 23.17 -2.69
N PRO A 68 -1.94 22.92 -3.15
CA PRO A 68 -1.03 24.02 -3.46
C PRO A 68 -1.68 24.89 -4.55
N LYS A 69 -1.45 26.20 -4.49
CA LYS A 69 -1.95 27.18 -5.45
C LYS A 69 -1.25 27.01 -6.80
N LEU A 70 -1.45 25.89 -7.48
CA LEU A 70 -1.00 25.62 -8.84
C LEU A 70 -2.03 24.70 -9.51
N GLU A 71 -2.61 25.22 -10.57
CA GLU A 71 -3.76 24.68 -11.28
C GLU A 71 -3.47 23.32 -11.93
N ALA A 72 -4.47 22.43 -11.82
CA ALA A 72 -4.85 21.38 -12.77
C ALA A 72 -3.79 20.31 -13.13
N VAL A 73 -3.72 19.26 -12.31
CA VAL A 73 -3.58 17.91 -12.86
C VAL A 73 -4.75 17.08 -12.33
N SER A 74 -5.62 16.75 -13.28
CA SER A 74 -6.78 15.87 -13.23
C SER A 74 -6.67 14.68 -12.28
N GLU A 75 -7.63 14.57 -11.34
CA GLU A 75 -8.13 13.29 -10.79
C GLU A 75 -8.46 12.31 -11.93
N PRO A 76 -8.28 10.99 -11.77
CA PRO A 76 -8.57 10.22 -10.54
C PRO A 76 -7.40 9.24 -10.19
N GLU A 77 -7.20 8.74 -8.97
CA GLU A 77 -8.08 7.91 -8.15
C GLU A 77 -7.60 7.89 -6.70
N SER A 78 -8.56 7.82 -5.78
CA SER A 78 -8.37 7.48 -4.37
C SER A 78 -7.69 6.11 -4.21
N PRO A 79 -6.64 5.98 -3.38
CA PRO A 79 -6.36 4.72 -2.70
C PRO A 79 -6.81 4.85 -1.23
N THR A 80 -7.99 4.31 -0.92
CA THR A 80 -8.32 3.85 0.43
C THR A 80 -7.34 2.74 0.86
N PRO A 81 -6.66 2.78 2.02
CA PRO A 81 -5.92 1.63 2.50
C PRO A 81 -6.79 0.66 3.35
N GLU A 82 -6.35 -0.59 3.36
CA GLU A 82 -6.49 -1.61 4.42
C GLU A 82 -7.89 -2.11 4.82
N VAL A 83 -8.23 -3.32 4.34
CA VAL A 83 -8.27 -4.51 5.21
C VAL A 83 -7.78 -5.74 4.43
N LEU A 84 -6.55 -6.20 4.68
CA LEU A 84 -6.12 -7.61 4.60
C LEU A 84 -4.95 -7.73 5.61
N PRO A 85 -4.90 -8.69 6.56
CA PRO A 85 -5.16 -10.11 6.31
C PRO A 85 -6.01 -10.80 7.41
N ALA A 86 -6.85 -11.76 7.03
CA ALA A 86 -7.34 -12.76 7.97
C ALA A 86 -6.71 -14.10 7.61
N ASP A 87 -5.95 -14.62 8.57
CA ASP A 87 -5.53 -16.00 8.76
C ASP A 87 -4.69 -16.70 7.68
N GLU A 88 -3.40 -16.82 8.01
CA GLU A 88 -2.67 -18.06 7.81
C GLU A 88 -3.55 -19.28 8.13
N SER A 89 -3.78 -20.13 7.14
CA SER A 89 -3.81 -21.57 7.42
C SER A 89 -2.79 -22.23 6.52
N PHE A 90 -1.53 -22.18 6.98
CA PHE A 90 -0.55 -23.18 6.61
C PHE A 90 -0.96 -24.48 7.32
N SER A 91 -1.39 -25.47 6.55
CA SER A 91 -1.32 -26.87 6.95
C SER A 91 -0.91 -27.68 5.74
N GLU A 92 0.41 -27.73 5.61
CA GLU A 92 1.30 -28.78 5.14
C GLU A 92 0.87 -29.91 4.18
N PRO A 93 1.86 -30.47 3.47
CA PRO A 93 1.70 -31.16 2.19
C PRO A 93 1.52 -32.66 2.38
N SER A 94 0.78 -33.30 1.47
CA SER A 94 1.06 -34.70 1.18
C SER A 94 0.50 -35.14 -0.16
N SER A 95 1.41 -35.66 -0.98
CA SER A 95 1.18 -36.76 -1.91
C SER A 95 0.23 -36.53 -3.09
N MET A 96 0.83 -36.37 -4.26
CA MET A 96 0.34 -37.08 -5.44
C MET A 96 0.14 -38.58 -5.08
N PRO A 97 -0.86 -39.26 -5.65
CA PRO A 97 -0.54 -39.98 -6.87
C PRO A 97 -1.59 -39.86 -7.97
N LEU A 98 -1.04 -39.88 -9.18
CA LEU A 98 -1.67 -40.29 -10.42
C LEU A 98 -2.34 -41.66 -10.23
N ASP A 99 -3.61 -41.79 -10.59
CA ASP A 99 -4.09 -43.02 -11.24
C ASP A 99 -5.36 -42.72 -12.07
N PRO A 100 -5.39 -43.08 -13.37
CA PRO A 100 -6.54 -42.87 -14.24
C PRO A 100 -7.44 -44.11 -14.22
N THR A 101 -8.74 -43.97 -13.94
CA THR A 101 -9.68 -45.06 -14.19
C THR A 101 -11.07 -44.58 -14.62
N PRO A 102 -11.82 -45.44 -15.35
CA PRO A 102 -12.51 -45.05 -16.56
C PRO A 102 -14.04 -45.12 -16.45
N LEU A 103 -14.67 -44.64 -17.53
CA LEU A 103 -15.95 -45.06 -18.10
C LEU A 103 -17.23 -45.05 -17.26
N ASP A 104 -18.25 -44.59 -17.96
CA ASP A 104 -19.66 -44.94 -17.86
C ASP A 104 -20.59 -44.16 -16.94
N VAL A 105 -21.77 -43.97 -17.53
CA VAL A 105 -23.06 -43.64 -16.89
C VAL A 105 -23.31 -42.16 -16.67
N LEU A 106 -23.64 -41.43 -17.74
CA LEU A 106 -24.93 -40.71 -17.81
C LEU A 106 -25.39 -40.64 -19.26
N GLY A 107 -26.09 -41.69 -19.68
CA GLY A 107 -26.73 -41.81 -20.99
C GLY A 107 -27.83 -40.77 -21.21
N LEU A 108 -27.47 -39.65 -21.82
CA LEU A 108 -28.43 -38.77 -22.49
C LEU A 108 -28.52 -39.19 -23.96
N SER A 109 -29.31 -40.24 -24.19
CA SER A 109 -29.78 -40.61 -25.52
C SER A 109 -30.70 -39.51 -26.04
N MET A 110 -30.18 -38.75 -27.01
CA MET A 110 -30.94 -37.86 -27.88
C MET A 110 -32.06 -38.67 -28.56
N ARG A 111 -33.33 -38.40 -28.23
CA ARG A 111 -34.49 -38.89 -28.99
C ARG A 111 -34.92 -37.80 -29.97
N PRO A 112 -34.84 -38.03 -31.30
CA PRO A 112 -35.51 -37.18 -32.27
C PRO A 112 -36.83 -37.81 -32.74
N HIS A 113 -37.87 -36.98 -32.89
CA HIS A 113 -38.85 -37.08 -33.97
C HIS A 113 -39.45 -35.70 -34.23
#